data_AF-A0A811YZJ9-F1
#
_entry.id   AF-A0A811YZJ9-F1
#
_cell.length_a   1.000
_cell.length_b   1.000
_cell.length_c   1.000
_cell.angle_alpha   90.00
_cell.angle_beta   90.00
_cell.angle_gamma   90.00
#
_symmetry.space_group_name_H-M   'P 1'
#
loop_
_entity.id
_entity.type
_entity.pdbx_description
1 polymer ?
#
loop_
_entity_poly.entity_id
_entity_poly.type
_entity_poly.pdbx_seq_one_letter_code
_entity_poly.pdbx_strand_id
1 'polypeptide(L)'
;MYKVDVSPDPKEVAAIEVRRNREKDRQSRFFNVRTRVMGVDVKALNSQVEERKLREATEQSKEAAYGTYQMQYDLVAQMLEKEQAERTRRLARKVQEFREQKQQLKNRQEFDFWDPGRFCMEFPGRFGDSDPYYGPASLQCFAGEDLDRAACLKMQQEQFKYSLERQLQEQRQVKVDEKCSDMLNDQLRLAMDMRATQLAKLEESCRVAMMSAMANANKAQAAELAERQRREHQREQEANFMEIQNQITSDLLTENPQVAQHPVAPHRVLPYCWKGMTPEQRTAIRKVQEVQRHEKEAQRQVEQALDVKWENQALHSAQAAMELEEQERELCAEFRRGLGSFNQQLAMEQKAQQNYLNSIIYTNQPTTQYHLQFNTSSR
;
A
#
# COMPACT_ATOMS: atom_id res chain seq x y z
N MET A 1 -116.50 187.45 52.09
CA MET A 1 -115.80 188.54 51.39
C MET A 1 -114.90 189.26 52.41
N TYR A 2 -113.73 189.71 51.97
CA TYR A 2 -112.73 190.56 52.65
C TYR A 2 -111.69 189.92 53.61
N LYS A 3 -110.42 190.22 53.28
CA LYS A 3 -109.14 189.98 53.97
C LYS A 3 -108.83 191.14 54.92
N VAL A 4 -108.14 190.92 56.05
CA VAL A 4 -107.36 191.95 56.79
C VAL A 4 -106.17 191.31 57.55
N ASP A 5 -105.10 192.08 57.65
CA ASP A 5 -103.67 191.75 57.79
C ASP A 5 -103.12 191.47 59.21
N VAL A 6 -101.95 190.81 59.22
CA VAL A 6 -101.13 190.41 60.38
C VAL A 6 -99.82 191.22 60.42
N SER A 7 -99.33 191.59 61.60
CA SER A 7 -98.07 192.33 61.86
C SER A 7 -96.85 191.42 62.18
N PRO A 8 -95.59 191.80 61.83
CA PRO A 8 -94.41 190.91 61.84
C PRO A 8 -93.46 191.00 63.06
N ASP A 9 -92.54 190.01 63.21
CA ASP A 9 -91.70 189.66 64.39
C ASP A 9 -90.19 190.05 64.26
N PRO A 10 -89.50 190.64 65.29
CA PRO A 10 -88.10 191.11 65.27
C PRO A 10 -86.96 190.16 64.87
N LYS A 11 -87.10 188.82 64.91
CA LYS A 11 -86.04 187.87 64.45
C LYS A 11 -85.80 187.94 62.95
N GLU A 12 -86.81 188.34 62.19
CA GLU A 12 -86.71 188.46 60.75
C GLU A 12 -85.79 189.64 60.37
N VAL A 13 -85.76 190.72 61.15
CA VAL A 13 -84.95 191.93 60.86
C VAL A 13 -83.44 191.66 60.97
N ALA A 14 -82.98 190.97 62.02
CA ALA A 14 -81.55 190.65 62.18
C ALA A 14 -81.04 189.66 61.12
N ALA A 15 -81.85 188.68 60.73
CA ALA A 15 -81.53 187.77 59.64
C ALA A 15 -81.47 188.52 58.29
N ILE A 16 -82.33 189.53 58.10
CA ILE A 16 -82.29 190.41 56.93
C ILE A 16 -81.01 191.25 56.92
N GLU A 17 -80.55 191.77 58.05
CA GLU A 17 -79.30 192.55 58.13
C GLU A 17 -78.04 191.70 57.90
N VAL A 18 -77.99 190.49 58.46
CA VAL A 18 -76.89 189.55 58.18
C VAL A 18 -76.88 189.15 56.69
N ARG A 19 -78.07 188.94 56.10
CA ARG A 19 -78.17 188.74 54.65
C ARG A 19 -77.68 189.97 53.89
N ARG A 20 -78.04 191.19 54.29
CA ARG A 20 -77.55 192.41 53.65
C ARG A 20 -76.04 192.57 53.76
N ASN A 21 -75.44 192.32 54.92
CA ASN A 21 -73.99 192.47 55.10
C ASN A 21 -73.22 191.38 54.35
N ARG A 22 -73.71 190.14 54.33
CA ARG A 22 -73.19 189.09 53.45
C ARG A 22 -73.31 189.48 51.98
N GLU A 23 -74.44 190.07 51.57
CA GLU A 23 -74.61 190.52 50.20
C GLU A 23 -73.67 191.68 49.88
N LYS A 24 -73.40 192.60 50.81
CA LYS A 24 -72.41 193.68 50.64
C LYS A 24 -70.98 193.14 50.51
N ASP A 25 -70.57 192.20 51.36
CA ASP A 25 -69.27 191.54 51.28
C ASP A 25 -69.14 190.69 50.01
N ARG A 26 -70.26 190.18 49.51
CA ARG A 26 -70.32 189.44 48.26
C ARG A 26 -70.28 190.39 47.07
N GLN A 27 -70.96 191.53 47.14
CA GLN A 27 -70.93 192.59 46.12
C GLN A 27 -69.53 193.19 46.01
N SER A 28 -68.86 193.50 47.12
CA SER A 28 -67.48 194.01 47.10
C SER A 28 -66.50 193.03 46.45
N ARG A 29 -66.76 191.73 46.55
CA ARG A 29 -66.03 190.67 45.83
C ARG A 29 -66.41 190.54 44.35
N PHE A 30 -67.70 190.62 44.02
CA PHE A 30 -68.21 190.41 42.65
C PHE A 30 -68.01 191.60 41.71
N PHE A 31 -68.16 192.83 42.23
CA PHE A 31 -68.00 194.03 41.41
C PHE A 31 -66.54 194.38 41.16
N ASN A 32 -65.62 193.99 42.04
CA ASN A 32 -64.20 194.23 41.85
C ASN A 32 -63.60 193.16 40.92
N VAL A 33 -63.49 193.52 39.63
CA VAL A 33 -63.09 192.62 38.54
C VAL A 33 -61.73 191.95 38.82
N ARG A 34 -60.78 192.65 39.44
CA ARG A 34 -59.43 192.12 39.70
C ARG A 34 -59.43 191.01 40.75
N THR A 35 -60.19 191.16 41.83
CA THR A 35 -60.39 190.09 42.82
C THR A 35 -61.25 188.95 42.28
N ARG A 36 -62.18 189.23 41.35
CA ARG A 36 -63.01 188.20 40.71
C ARG A 36 -62.21 187.29 39.78
N VAL A 37 -61.26 187.85 39.03
CA VAL A 37 -60.48 187.11 38.05
C VAL A 37 -59.18 186.54 38.64
N MET A 38 -58.51 187.27 39.56
CA MET A 38 -57.18 186.89 40.07
C MET A 38 -57.01 187.12 41.59
N GLY A 39 -58.09 187.05 42.37
CA GLY A 39 -58.00 187.14 43.83
C GLY A 39 -57.44 185.85 44.42
N VAL A 40 -56.19 185.87 44.88
CA VAL A 40 -55.53 184.73 45.54
C VAL A 40 -54.88 185.17 46.83
N ASP A 41 -55.10 184.42 47.92
CA ASP A 41 -54.50 184.68 49.23
C ASP A 41 -53.07 184.11 49.29
N VAL A 42 -52.11 184.96 48.91
CA VAL A 42 -50.69 184.60 48.82
C VAL A 42 -50.10 184.22 50.18
N LYS A 43 -50.60 184.82 51.28
CA LYS A 43 -50.09 184.49 52.62
C LYS A 43 -50.48 183.06 53.01
N ALA A 44 -51.75 182.68 52.78
CA ALA A 44 -52.22 181.33 53.04
C ALA A 44 -51.49 180.28 52.18
N LEU A 45 -51.25 180.57 50.90
CA LEU A 45 -50.49 179.67 50.01
C LEU A 45 -49.04 179.50 50.44
N ASN A 46 -48.36 180.56 50.87
CA ASN A 46 -46.99 180.46 51.36
C ASN A 46 -46.90 179.59 52.62
N SER A 47 -47.83 179.76 53.56
CA SER A 47 -47.92 178.88 54.74
C SER A 47 -48.20 177.41 54.36
N GLN A 48 -49.05 177.16 53.35
CA GLN A 48 -49.30 175.80 52.85
C GLN A 48 -48.06 175.18 52.19
N VAL A 49 -47.25 175.96 51.48
CA VAL A 49 -45.99 175.48 50.87
C VAL A 49 -44.96 175.14 51.95
N GLU A 50 -44.83 175.96 52.99
CA GLU A 50 -43.90 175.67 54.10
C GLU A 50 -44.33 174.42 54.88
N GLU A 51 -45.62 174.27 55.16
CA GLU A 51 -46.14 173.06 55.81
C GLU A 51 -45.89 171.83 54.95
N ARG A 52 -46.11 171.92 53.63
CA ARG A 52 -45.81 170.83 52.69
C ARG A 52 -44.32 170.48 52.70
N LYS A 53 -43.42 171.46 52.68
CA LYS A 53 -41.97 171.23 52.75
C LYS A 53 -41.56 170.55 54.06
N LEU A 54 -42.15 170.94 55.19
CA LEU A 54 -41.90 170.30 56.48
C LEU A 54 -42.38 168.85 56.47
N ARG A 55 -43.57 168.57 55.93
CA ARG A 55 -44.07 167.20 55.78
C ARG A 55 -43.14 166.36 54.90
N GLU A 56 -42.78 166.87 53.71
CA GLU A 56 -41.87 166.18 52.78
C GLU A 56 -40.50 165.90 53.45
N ALA A 57 -39.94 166.84 54.21
CA ALA A 57 -38.69 166.62 54.94
C ALA A 57 -38.81 165.55 56.04
N THR A 58 -39.93 165.53 56.78
CA THR A 58 -40.18 164.47 57.78
C THR A 58 -40.40 163.10 57.16
N GLU A 59 -41.02 163.03 55.98
CA GLU A 59 -41.17 161.77 55.23
C GLU A 59 -39.82 161.27 54.72
N GLN A 60 -39.00 162.16 54.14
CA GLN A 60 -37.64 161.80 53.70
C GLN A 60 -36.76 161.31 54.87
N SER A 61 -36.86 161.93 56.06
CA SER A 61 -36.11 161.47 57.23
C SER A 61 -36.58 160.09 57.71
N LYS A 62 -37.88 159.80 57.63
CA LYS A 62 -38.44 158.48 57.96
C LYS A 62 -38.00 157.44 56.94
N GLU A 63 -38.08 157.75 55.65
CA GLU A 63 -37.61 156.87 54.56
C GLU A 63 -36.12 156.56 54.69
N ALA A 64 -35.28 157.56 54.99
CA ALA A 64 -33.86 157.33 55.24
C ALA A 64 -33.61 156.41 56.45
N ALA A 65 -34.39 156.55 57.53
CA ALA A 65 -34.31 155.65 58.68
C ALA A 65 -34.78 154.22 58.33
N TYR A 66 -35.86 154.07 57.56
CA TYR A 66 -36.28 152.75 57.08
C TYR A 66 -35.26 152.10 56.14
N GLY A 67 -34.59 152.89 55.30
CA GLY A 67 -33.50 152.41 54.44
C GLY A 67 -32.31 151.87 55.24
N THR A 68 -31.93 152.54 56.33
CA THR A 68 -30.87 152.03 57.21
C THR A 68 -31.29 150.76 57.95
N TYR A 69 -32.54 150.67 58.43
CA TYR A 69 -33.07 149.44 59.02
C TYR A 69 -33.10 148.28 58.02
N GLN A 70 -33.51 148.51 56.77
CA GLN A 70 -33.49 147.49 55.71
C GLN A 70 -32.07 146.97 55.49
N MET A 71 -31.07 147.85 55.36
CA MET A 71 -29.67 147.43 55.22
C MET A 71 -29.18 146.57 56.40
N GLN A 72 -29.59 146.89 57.64
CA GLN A 72 -29.26 146.08 58.80
C GLN A 72 -29.94 144.71 58.76
N TYR A 73 -31.22 144.65 58.38
CA TYR A 73 -31.95 143.38 58.26
C TYR A 73 -31.39 142.51 57.13
N ASP A 74 -31.03 143.09 55.99
CA ASP A 74 -30.42 142.36 54.87
C ASP A 74 -29.06 141.75 55.27
N LEU A 75 -28.25 142.50 56.02
CA LEU A 75 -26.98 141.98 56.54
C LEU A 75 -27.20 140.79 57.48
N VAL A 76 -28.18 140.88 58.38
CA VAL A 76 -28.53 139.78 59.29
C VAL A 76 -29.03 138.56 58.51
N ALA A 77 -29.86 138.77 57.48
CA ALA A 77 -30.35 137.68 56.63
C ALA A 77 -29.21 136.95 55.91
N GLN A 78 -28.25 137.69 55.32
CA GLN A 78 -27.07 137.09 54.68
C GLN A 78 -26.19 136.29 55.66
N MET A 79 -26.05 136.76 56.91
CA MET A 79 -25.30 136.02 57.92
C MET A 79 -26.00 134.70 58.29
N LEU A 80 -27.32 134.73 58.48
CA LEU A 80 -28.10 133.52 58.78
C LEU A 80 -28.08 132.52 57.63
N GLU A 81 -28.14 132.99 56.38
CA GLU A 81 -28.03 132.13 55.20
C GLU A 81 -26.66 131.45 55.12
N LYS A 82 -25.58 132.19 55.37
CA LYS A 82 -24.21 131.62 55.44
C LYS A 82 -24.10 130.56 56.55
N GLU A 83 -24.63 130.84 57.74
CA GLU A 83 -24.65 129.85 58.82
C GLU A 83 -25.44 128.60 58.47
N GLN A 84 -26.62 128.75 57.85
CA GLN A 84 -27.42 127.62 57.40
C GLN A 84 -26.67 126.81 56.33
N ALA A 85 -26.05 127.47 55.35
CA ALA A 85 -25.25 126.82 54.31
C ALA A 85 -24.03 126.07 54.90
N GLU A 86 -23.39 126.61 55.93
CA GLU A 86 -22.34 125.89 56.64
C GLU A 86 -22.86 124.68 57.42
N ARG A 87 -24.00 124.80 58.11
CA ARG A 87 -24.63 123.69 58.82
C ARG A 87 -25.01 122.57 57.87
N THR A 88 -25.63 122.89 56.73
CA THR A 88 -25.99 121.89 55.71
C THR A 88 -24.75 121.23 55.12
N ARG A 89 -23.68 121.98 54.83
CA ARG A 89 -22.38 121.42 54.39
C ARG A 89 -21.76 120.49 55.43
N ARG A 90 -21.75 120.87 56.70
CA ARG A 90 -21.22 120.03 57.80
C ARG A 90 -22.02 118.74 57.95
N LEU A 91 -23.36 118.82 57.87
CA LEU A 91 -24.23 117.65 57.89
C LEU A 91 -23.99 116.74 56.69
N ALA A 92 -23.90 117.30 55.47
CA ALA A 92 -23.64 116.54 54.25
C ALA A 92 -22.30 115.79 54.34
N ARG A 93 -21.24 116.45 54.84
CA ARG A 93 -19.94 115.77 55.08
C ARG A 93 -20.07 114.61 56.06
N LYS A 94 -20.71 114.81 57.21
CA LYS A 94 -20.91 113.74 58.21
C LYS A 94 -21.71 112.56 57.64
N VAL A 95 -22.75 112.83 56.85
CA VAL A 95 -23.53 111.79 56.18
C VAL A 95 -22.66 111.02 55.18
N GLN A 96 -21.83 111.72 54.42
CA GLN A 96 -20.93 111.10 53.45
C GLN A 96 -19.85 110.26 54.14
N GLU A 97 -19.20 110.79 55.18
CA GLU A 97 -18.24 110.05 56.02
C GLU A 97 -18.87 108.79 56.63
N PHE A 98 -20.12 108.88 57.11
CA PHE A 98 -20.85 107.72 57.63
C PHE A 98 -21.14 106.67 56.55
N ARG A 99 -21.56 107.10 55.35
CA ARG A 99 -21.75 106.21 54.20
C ARG A 99 -20.45 105.49 53.84
N GLU A 100 -19.36 106.24 53.77
CA GLU A 100 -18.04 105.71 53.43
C GLU A 100 -17.47 104.79 54.50
N GLN A 101 -17.72 105.00 55.79
CA GLN A 101 -17.18 104.13 56.83
C GLN A 101 -18.05 102.91 57.10
N LYS A 102 -19.37 103.09 57.20
CA LYS A 102 -20.29 102.08 57.73
C LYS A 102 -21.16 101.40 56.66
N GLN A 103 -21.38 102.04 55.52
CA GLN A 103 -22.26 101.52 54.46
C GLN A 103 -21.50 101.03 53.22
N GLN A 104 -20.20 100.71 53.36
CA GLN A 104 -19.45 100.09 52.27
C GLN A 104 -20.06 98.73 51.92
N LEU A 105 -20.10 98.42 50.62
CA LEU A 105 -20.59 97.14 50.11
C LEU A 105 -19.88 95.94 50.77
N LYS A 106 -18.58 96.07 51.02
CA LYS A 106 -17.72 95.06 51.67
C LYS A 106 -18.16 94.67 53.08
N ASN A 107 -18.89 95.54 53.78
CA ASN A 107 -19.28 95.32 55.17
C ASN A 107 -20.68 94.70 55.31
N ARG A 108 -21.32 94.29 54.19
CA ARG A 108 -22.62 93.59 54.23
C ARG A 108 -22.40 92.12 54.59
N GLN A 109 -23.30 91.56 55.41
CA GLN A 109 -23.28 90.13 55.75
C GLN A 109 -23.35 89.20 54.53
N GLU A 110 -24.04 89.64 53.48
CA GLU A 110 -24.20 88.86 52.25
C GLU A 110 -23.10 89.14 51.21
N PHE A 111 -22.10 89.99 51.52
CA PHE A 111 -21.08 90.36 50.53
C PHE A 111 -20.35 89.13 49.98
N ASP A 112 -20.10 88.13 50.83
CA ASP A 112 -19.45 86.87 50.42
C ASP A 112 -20.21 86.13 49.31
N PHE A 113 -21.53 86.30 49.19
CA PHE A 113 -22.33 85.73 48.09
C PHE A 113 -22.28 86.59 46.82
N TRP A 114 -22.13 87.91 46.97
CA TRP A 114 -22.18 88.88 45.88
C TRP A 114 -20.79 89.30 45.37
N ASP A 115 -19.71 88.86 46.01
CA ASP A 115 -18.34 89.19 45.62
C ASP A 115 -18.02 88.61 44.23
N PRO A 116 -17.71 89.45 43.22
CA PRO A 116 -17.31 88.98 41.90
C PRO A 116 -16.06 88.08 41.93
N GLY A 117 -15.21 88.21 42.96
CA GLY A 117 -14.01 87.39 43.14
C GLY A 117 -14.26 86.02 43.77
N ARG A 118 -15.49 85.73 44.21
CA ARG A 118 -15.87 84.48 44.90
C ARG A 118 -15.49 83.24 44.09
N PHE A 119 -15.81 83.21 42.80
CA PHE A 119 -15.49 82.08 41.92
C PHE A 119 -13.99 81.86 41.72
N CYS A 120 -13.16 82.88 41.93
CA CYS A 120 -11.70 82.75 41.87
C CYS A 120 -11.08 82.30 43.19
N MET A 121 -11.80 82.47 44.32
CA MET A 121 -11.35 82.09 45.66
C MET A 121 -11.94 80.75 46.14
N GLU A 122 -12.95 80.22 45.44
CA GLU A 122 -13.48 78.88 45.70
C GLU A 122 -12.43 77.82 45.34
N PHE A 123 -12.13 76.96 46.32
CA PHE A 123 -11.35 75.75 46.06
C PHE A 123 -12.16 74.83 45.15
N PRO A 124 -11.54 74.22 44.12
CA PRO A 124 -12.20 73.19 43.34
C PRO A 124 -12.77 72.12 44.27
N GLY A 125 -14.01 71.71 44.04
CA GLY A 125 -14.70 70.74 44.91
C GLY A 125 -13.95 69.42 45.07
N ARG A 126 -13.01 69.09 44.19
CA ARG A 126 -12.11 67.93 44.28
C ARG A 126 -10.69 68.38 43.95
N PHE A 127 -9.74 68.17 44.86
CA PHE A 127 -8.32 68.49 44.66
C PHE A 127 -7.49 67.21 44.56
N GLY A 128 -7.31 66.69 43.34
CA GLY A 128 -6.61 65.43 43.10
C GLY A 128 -7.42 64.19 43.53
N ASP A 129 -6.76 63.03 43.51
CA ASP A 129 -7.41 61.71 43.69
C ASP A 129 -7.27 61.14 45.12
N SER A 130 -6.41 61.70 45.95
CA SER A 130 -6.05 61.16 47.27
C SER A 130 -6.10 62.23 48.36
N ASP A 131 -7.28 62.79 48.57
CA ASP A 131 -7.52 63.79 49.60
C ASP A 131 -8.27 63.17 50.80
N PRO A 132 -7.71 63.17 52.03
CA PRO A 132 -8.31 62.53 53.21
C PRO A 132 -9.66 63.12 53.65
N TYR A 133 -10.04 64.31 53.16
CA TYR A 133 -11.24 65.02 53.60
C TYR A 133 -12.54 64.54 52.92
N TYR A 134 -12.48 63.77 51.82
CA TYR A 134 -13.66 63.32 51.09
C TYR A 134 -14.12 61.92 51.51
N GLY A 135 -15.09 61.87 52.43
CA GLY A 135 -15.76 60.62 52.80
C GLY A 135 -16.87 60.21 51.81
N PRO A 136 -17.45 59.01 51.97
CA PRO A 136 -18.50 58.49 51.07
C PRO A 136 -19.75 59.37 50.94
N ALA A 137 -20.06 60.18 51.98
CA ALA A 137 -21.20 61.10 51.98
C ALA A 137 -21.01 62.32 51.07
N SER A 138 -19.77 62.67 50.72
CA SER A 138 -19.46 63.81 49.84
C SER A 138 -19.88 63.57 48.39
N LEU A 139 -20.02 62.30 47.96
CA LEU A 139 -20.29 61.89 46.57
C LEU A 139 -19.29 62.44 45.54
N GLN A 140 -18.08 62.84 45.98
CA GLN A 140 -17.04 63.39 45.09
C GLN A 140 -16.03 62.34 44.61
N CYS A 141 -15.95 61.19 45.29
CA CYS A 141 -15.13 60.05 44.90
C CYS A 141 -15.99 58.78 44.98
N PHE A 142 -16.01 57.99 43.90
CA PHE A 142 -16.71 56.71 43.86
C PHE A 142 -15.73 55.56 43.72
N ALA A 143 -15.91 54.50 44.51
CA ALA A 143 -15.04 53.32 44.45
C ALA A 143 -15.09 52.55 43.11
N GLY A 144 -16.09 52.82 42.25
CA GLY A 144 -16.18 52.26 40.90
C GLY A 144 -15.41 53.05 39.84
N GLU A 145 -14.85 54.22 40.19
CA GLU A 145 -13.99 55.00 39.31
C GLU A 145 -12.57 54.44 39.34
N ASP A 146 -12.36 53.37 38.57
CA ASP A 146 -11.05 52.72 38.46
C ASP A 146 -10.08 53.56 37.62
N LEU A 147 -9.32 54.44 38.27
CA LEU A 147 -8.25 55.22 37.64
C LEU A 147 -7.15 54.32 37.06
N ASP A 148 -6.90 53.18 37.71
CA ASP A 148 -5.88 52.20 37.31
C ASP A 148 -6.37 51.21 36.22
N ARG A 149 -7.61 51.33 35.74
CA ARG A 149 -8.17 50.41 34.74
C ARG A 149 -7.29 50.27 33.51
N ALA A 150 -6.69 51.37 33.05
CA ALA A 150 -5.79 51.36 31.91
C ALA A 150 -4.50 50.57 32.18
N ALA A 151 -3.94 50.68 33.38
CA ALA A 151 -2.76 49.92 33.80
C ALA A 151 -3.10 48.42 33.96
N CYS A 152 -4.24 48.09 34.58
CA CYS A 152 -4.72 46.73 34.70
C CYS A 152 -4.95 46.06 33.33
N LEU A 153 -5.54 46.78 32.37
CA LEU A 153 -5.74 46.27 31.01
C LEU A 153 -4.41 46.02 30.28
N LYS A 154 -3.43 46.92 30.44
CA LYS A 154 -2.08 46.70 29.88
C LYS A 154 -1.42 45.46 30.47
N MET A 155 -1.46 45.30 31.80
CA MET A 155 -0.94 44.10 32.47
C MET A 155 -1.63 42.83 31.97
N GLN A 156 -2.96 42.85 31.83
CA GLN A 156 -3.68 41.70 31.28
C GLN A 156 -3.26 41.39 29.84
N GLN A 157 -3.13 42.40 28.97
CA GLN A 157 -2.67 42.22 27.60
C GLN A 157 -1.26 41.65 27.53
N GLU A 158 -0.35 42.09 28.40
CA GLU A 158 1.01 41.56 28.49
C GLU A 158 1.02 40.10 28.95
N GLN A 159 0.20 39.74 29.93
CA GLN A 159 0.04 38.34 30.37
C GLN A 159 -0.54 37.47 29.25
N PHE A 160 -1.55 37.96 28.54
CA PHE A 160 -2.11 37.24 27.37
C PHE A 160 -1.06 37.06 26.29
N LYS A 161 -0.34 38.12 25.92
CA LYS A 161 0.74 38.06 24.93
C LYS A 161 1.80 37.04 25.32
N TYR A 162 2.26 37.07 26.57
CA TYR A 162 3.25 36.13 27.09
C TYR A 162 2.75 34.67 27.02
N SER A 163 1.49 34.42 27.40
CA SER A 163 0.90 33.08 27.33
C SER A 163 0.80 32.55 25.89
N LEU A 164 0.41 33.41 24.94
CA LEU A 164 0.33 33.05 23.52
C LEU A 164 1.71 32.80 22.92
N GLU A 165 2.71 33.62 23.26
CA GLU A 165 4.09 33.41 22.84
C GLU A 165 4.64 32.08 23.36
N ARG A 166 4.37 31.73 24.61
CA ARG A 166 4.75 30.43 25.19
C ARG A 166 4.08 29.27 24.47
N GLN A 167 2.77 29.32 24.25
CA GLN A 167 2.04 28.27 23.52
C GLN A 167 2.58 28.09 22.09
N LEU A 168 2.92 29.19 21.42
CA LEU A 168 3.46 29.15 20.08
C LEU A 168 4.87 28.56 20.05
N GLN A 169 5.70 28.82 21.07
CA GLN A 169 7.00 28.17 21.24
C GLN A 169 6.85 26.66 21.49
N GLU A 170 5.95 26.26 22.40
CA GLU A 170 5.65 24.85 22.69
C GLU A 170 5.18 24.11 21.43
N GLN A 171 4.25 24.69 20.66
CA GLN A 171 3.81 24.11 19.39
C GLN A 171 4.94 23.99 18.37
N ARG A 172 5.85 24.97 18.32
CA ARG A 172 7.02 24.90 17.43
C ARG A 172 7.96 23.79 17.85
N GLN A 173 8.19 23.60 19.15
CA GLN A 173 9.00 22.51 19.69
C GLN A 173 8.39 21.16 19.34
N VAL A 174 7.10 20.96 19.62
CA VAL A 174 6.38 19.72 19.26
C VAL A 174 6.50 19.42 17.76
N LYS A 175 6.32 20.42 16.88
CA LYS A 175 6.51 20.22 15.44
C LYS A 175 7.93 19.86 15.03
N VAL A 176 8.94 20.35 15.74
CA VAL A 176 10.34 19.99 15.50
C VAL A 176 10.58 18.55 15.96
N ASP A 177 10.08 18.18 17.14
CA ASP A 177 10.20 16.84 17.70
C ASP A 177 9.47 15.79 16.84
N GLU A 178 8.27 16.11 16.35
CA GLU A 178 7.53 15.30 15.38
C GLU A 178 8.35 15.08 14.10
N LYS A 179 8.89 16.13 13.50
CA LYS A 179 9.75 16.01 12.30
C LYS A 179 11.01 15.20 12.56
N CYS A 180 11.63 15.36 13.72
CA CYS A 180 12.79 14.55 14.13
C CYS A 180 12.41 13.08 14.28
N SER A 181 11.26 12.78 14.90
CA SER A 181 10.74 11.43 15.04
C SER A 181 10.41 10.80 13.68
N ASP A 182 9.73 11.54 12.80
CA ASP A 182 9.41 11.11 11.44
C ASP A 182 10.66 10.79 10.63
N MET A 183 11.68 11.67 10.69
CA MET A 183 12.97 11.44 10.03
C MET A 183 13.66 10.16 10.53
N LEU A 184 13.65 9.93 11.85
CA LEU A 184 14.23 8.72 12.44
C LEU A 184 13.44 7.47 12.04
N ASN A 185 12.11 7.56 12.00
CA ASN A 185 11.24 6.47 11.56
C ASN A 185 11.48 6.12 10.08
N ASP A 186 11.64 7.13 9.21
CA ASP A 186 11.94 6.93 7.81
C ASP A 186 13.34 6.32 7.60
N GLN A 187 14.34 6.76 8.35
CA GLN A 187 15.66 6.12 8.36
C GLN A 187 15.60 4.65 8.80
N LEU A 188 14.82 4.35 9.84
CA LEU A 188 14.63 2.99 10.31
C LEU A 188 13.93 2.12 9.25
N ARG A 189 12.90 2.65 8.57
CA ARG A 189 12.22 1.95 7.46
C ARG A 189 13.18 1.64 6.32
N LEU A 190 13.95 2.63 5.88
CA LEU A 190 14.96 2.43 4.83
C LEU A 190 16.00 1.37 5.23
N ALA A 191 16.47 1.38 6.48
CA ALA A 191 17.39 0.36 6.97
C ALA A 191 16.77 -1.04 6.99
N MET A 192 15.50 -1.15 7.37
CA MET A 192 14.76 -2.41 7.34
C MET A 192 14.56 -2.93 5.91
N ASP A 193 14.19 -2.07 4.97
CA ASP A 193 14.02 -2.42 3.55
C ASP A 193 15.35 -2.84 2.92
N MET A 194 16.44 -2.13 3.22
CA MET A 194 17.79 -2.53 2.81
C MET A 194 18.15 -3.91 3.36
N ARG A 195 17.86 -4.19 4.63
CA ARG A 195 18.11 -5.50 5.23
C ARG A 195 17.24 -6.59 4.60
N ALA A 196 15.97 -6.31 4.32
CA ALA A 196 15.07 -7.25 3.66
C ALA A 196 15.55 -7.60 2.25
N THR A 197 15.97 -6.62 1.47
CA THR A 197 16.54 -6.86 0.12
C THR A 197 17.84 -7.64 0.16
N GLN A 198 18.71 -7.41 1.16
CA GLN A 198 19.92 -8.21 1.37
C GLN A 198 19.58 -9.66 1.71
N LEU A 199 18.63 -9.90 2.61
CA LEU A 199 18.19 -11.25 2.98
C LEU A 199 17.57 -11.99 1.80
N ALA A 200 16.72 -11.32 1.00
CA ALA A 200 16.13 -11.92 -0.19
C ALA A 200 17.19 -12.35 -1.23
N LYS A 201 18.20 -11.51 -1.48
CA LYS A 201 19.33 -11.86 -2.36
C LYS A 201 20.13 -13.05 -1.84
N LEU A 202 20.38 -13.10 -0.53
CA LEU A 202 21.08 -14.22 0.10
C LEU A 202 20.27 -15.51 -0.02
N GLU A 203 18.97 -15.47 0.27
CA GLU A 203 18.08 -16.62 0.13
C GLU A 203 18.05 -17.14 -1.31
N GLU A 204 17.91 -16.24 -2.29
CA GLU A 204 17.96 -16.60 -3.71
C GLU A 204 19.29 -17.26 -4.08
N SER A 205 20.42 -16.69 -3.62
CA SER A 205 21.74 -17.28 -3.87
C SER A 205 21.89 -18.66 -3.25
N CYS A 206 21.39 -18.87 -2.02
CA CYS A 206 21.37 -20.18 -1.35
C CYS A 206 20.50 -21.18 -2.10
N ARG A 207 19.33 -20.76 -2.58
CA ARG A 207 18.42 -21.62 -3.35
C ARG A 207 19.05 -22.06 -4.67
N VAL A 208 19.68 -21.15 -5.40
CA VAL A 208 20.40 -21.46 -6.64
C VAL A 208 21.58 -22.40 -6.37
N ALA A 209 22.35 -22.16 -5.30
CA ALA A 209 23.44 -23.04 -4.90
C ALA A 209 22.94 -24.46 -4.54
N MET A 210 21.83 -24.57 -3.80
CA MET A 210 21.23 -25.86 -3.45
C MET A 210 20.71 -26.59 -4.69
N MET A 211 20.02 -25.89 -5.59
CA MET A 211 19.53 -26.48 -6.84
C MET A 211 20.67 -26.96 -7.73
N SER A 212 21.76 -26.19 -7.85
CA SER A 212 22.93 -26.60 -8.64
C SER A 212 23.66 -27.80 -8.01
N ALA A 213 23.81 -27.83 -6.68
CA ALA A 213 24.36 -28.98 -5.97
C ALA A 213 23.51 -30.25 -6.17
N MET A 214 22.18 -30.13 -6.07
CA MET A 214 21.24 -31.23 -6.32
C MET A 214 21.30 -31.72 -7.77
N ALA A 215 21.35 -30.80 -8.74
CA ALA A 215 21.49 -31.15 -10.15
C ALA A 215 22.80 -31.89 -10.42
N ASN A 216 23.91 -31.47 -9.79
CA ASN A 216 25.20 -32.15 -9.91
C ASN A 216 25.18 -33.53 -9.26
N ALA A 217 24.56 -33.69 -8.10
CA ALA A 217 24.39 -34.98 -7.45
C ALA A 217 23.54 -35.94 -8.30
N ASN A 218 22.43 -35.48 -8.86
CA ASN A 218 21.58 -36.27 -9.75
C ASN A 218 22.33 -36.69 -11.03
N LYS A 219 23.13 -35.79 -11.62
CA LYS A 219 24.00 -36.12 -12.76
C LYS A 219 25.02 -37.19 -12.40
N ALA A 220 25.67 -37.08 -11.23
CA ALA A 220 26.64 -38.07 -10.76
C ALA A 220 25.98 -39.43 -10.52
N GLN A 221 24.80 -39.47 -9.88
CA GLN A 221 24.02 -40.69 -9.69
C GLN A 221 23.60 -41.34 -11.02
N ALA A 222 23.15 -40.53 -11.99
CA ALA A 222 22.81 -41.03 -13.32
C ALA A 222 24.02 -41.63 -14.05
N ALA A 223 25.19 -40.99 -13.94
CA ALA A 223 26.43 -41.52 -14.50
C ALA A 223 26.86 -42.82 -13.81
N GLU A 224 26.75 -42.91 -12.49
CA GLU A 224 27.05 -44.12 -11.73
C GLU A 224 26.12 -45.28 -12.14
N LEU A 225 24.82 -45.03 -12.26
CA LEU A 225 23.85 -46.02 -12.72
C LEU A 225 24.15 -46.49 -14.14
N ALA A 226 24.49 -45.58 -15.06
CA ALA A 226 24.89 -45.93 -16.42
C ALA A 226 26.16 -46.78 -16.44
N GLU A 227 27.15 -46.49 -15.60
CA GLU A 227 28.35 -47.34 -15.46
C GLU A 227 28.03 -48.72 -14.88
N ARG A 228 27.14 -48.81 -13.90
CA ARG A 228 26.70 -50.10 -13.34
C ARG A 228 26.02 -50.93 -14.42
N GLN A 229 25.09 -50.36 -15.17
CA GLN A 229 24.41 -51.05 -16.27
C GLN A 229 25.39 -51.50 -17.36
N ARG A 230 26.38 -50.66 -17.71
CA ARG A 230 27.45 -51.07 -18.65
C ARG A 230 28.24 -52.27 -18.15
N ARG A 231 28.62 -52.27 -16.87
CA ARG A 231 29.36 -53.39 -16.25
C ARG A 231 28.51 -54.65 -16.15
N GLU A 232 27.24 -54.52 -15.80
CA GLU A 232 26.29 -55.64 -15.78
C GLU A 232 26.14 -56.23 -17.17
N HIS A 233 25.95 -55.40 -18.19
CA HIS A 233 25.87 -55.85 -19.57
C HIS A 233 27.15 -56.55 -20.04
N GLN A 234 28.33 -56.02 -19.67
CA GLN A 234 29.60 -56.69 -19.97
C GLN A 234 29.70 -58.06 -19.28
N ARG A 235 29.31 -58.16 -18.01
CA ARG A 235 29.28 -59.44 -17.28
C ARG A 235 28.31 -60.44 -17.90
N GLU A 236 27.13 -59.98 -18.34
CA GLU A 236 26.17 -60.81 -19.06
C GLU A 236 26.76 -61.31 -20.37
N GLN A 237 27.42 -60.45 -21.15
CA GLN A 237 28.09 -60.86 -22.39
C GLN A 237 29.20 -61.89 -22.13
N GLU A 238 30.04 -61.66 -21.11
CA GLU A 238 31.08 -62.61 -20.70
C GLU A 238 30.48 -63.94 -20.25
N ALA A 239 29.43 -63.93 -19.44
CA ALA A 239 28.73 -65.13 -19.00
C ALA A 239 28.12 -65.90 -20.17
N ASN A 240 27.44 -65.21 -21.09
CA ASN A 240 26.88 -65.79 -22.30
C ASN A 240 27.97 -66.41 -23.17
N PHE A 241 29.11 -65.73 -23.33
CA PHE A 241 30.23 -66.24 -24.10
C PHE A 241 30.84 -67.49 -23.44
N MET A 242 31.03 -67.47 -22.12
CA MET A 242 31.51 -68.63 -21.36
C MET A 242 30.53 -69.80 -21.45
N GLU A 243 29.22 -69.54 -21.41
CA GLU A 243 28.20 -70.57 -21.60
C GLU A 243 28.30 -71.20 -23.00
N ILE A 244 28.40 -70.37 -24.05
CA ILE A 244 28.57 -70.86 -25.43
C ILE A 244 29.85 -71.70 -25.54
N GLN A 245 30.97 -71.24 -24.98
CA GLN A 245 32.22 -72.00 -25.00
C GLN A 245 32.10 -73.33 -24.25
N ASN A 246 31.46 -73.33 -23.08
CA ASN A 246 31.21 -74.54 -22.31
C ASN A 246 30.31 -75.52 -23.08
N GLN A 247 29.28 -75.03 -23.77
CA GLN A 247 28.43 -75.88 -24.61
C GLN A 247 29.21 -76.45 -25.78
N ILE A 248 29.96 -75.63 -26.52
CA ILE A 248 30.78 -76.06 -27.67
C ILE A 248 31.83 -77.11 -27.24
N THR A 249 32.45 -76.93 -26.08
CA THR A 249 33.46 -77.86 -25.55
C THR A 249 32.85 -79.03 -24.78
N SER A 250 31.53 -79.04 -24.57
CA SER A 250 30.86 -80.11 -23.85
C SER A 250 31.03 -81.44 -24.56
N ASP A 251 31.10 -82.50 -23.76
CA ASP A 251 31.18 -83.88 -24.23
C ASP A 251 29.98 -84.32 -25.08
N LEU A 252 28.84 -83.63 -24.95
CA LEU A 252 27.64 -83.87 -25.74
C LEU A 252 27.82 -83.36 -27.18
N LEU A 253 28.18 -82.08 -27.37
CA LEU A 253 28.30 -81.49 -28.71
C LEU A 253 29.58 -81.94 -29.44
N THR A 254 30.68 -82.19 -28.73
CA THR A 254 31.93 -82.72 -29.31
C THR A 254 31.87 -84.22 -29.60
N GLU A 255 30.77 -84.87 -29.20
CA GLU A 255 30.58 -86.30 -29.24
C GLU A 255 31.77 -87.12 -28.71
N ASN A 256 32.46 -86.63 -27.69
CA ASN A 256 33.70 -87.24 -27.17
C ASN A 256 33.52 -88.76 -26.89
N PRO A 257 34.32 -89.65 -27.51
CA PRO A 257 34.23 -91.10 -27.31
C PRO A 257 34.76 -91.55 -25.95
N GLN A 258 35.53 -90.73 -25.24
CA GLN A 258 36.09 -91.08 -23.92
C GLN A 258 35.02 -91.20 -22.83
N VAL A 259 33.89 -90.51 -22.98
CA VAL A 259 32.72 -90.59 -22.08
C VAL A 259 32.16 -92.00 -21.99
N ALA A 260 32.37 -92.82 -23.03
CA ALA A 260 31.92 -94.21 -23.06
C ALA A 260 32.76 -95.14 -22.16
N GLN A 261 33.94 -94.71 -21.71
CA GLN A 261 34.83 -95.53 -20.89
C GLN A 261 34.31 -95.62 -19.44
N HIS A 262 34.28 -96.83 -18.88
CA HIS A 262 33.83 -97.03 -17.51
C HIS A 262 34.90 -96.56 -16.50
N PRO A 263 34.60 -95.67 -15.54
CA PRO A 263 35.60 -95.03 -14.67
C PRO A 263 36.49 -96.00 -13.88
N VAL A 264 35.91 -97.12 -13.43
CA VAL A 264 36.60 -98.12 -12.59
C VAL A 264 37.16 -99.30 -13.39
N ALA A 265 36.71 -99.49 -14.63
CA ALA A 265 36.99 -100.70 -15.40
C ALA A 265 37.26 -100.35 -16.87
N PRO A 266 38.52 -100.05 -17.25
CA PRO A 266 38.86 -99.53 -18.57
C PRO A 266 38.45 -100.42 -19.75
N HIS A 267 38.31 -101.72 -19.51
CA HIS A 267 37.89 -102.71 -20.50
C HIS A 267 36.37 -102.79 -20.70
N ARG A 268 35.57 -102.12 -19.85
CA ARG A 268 34.11 -102.06 -19.97
C ARG A 268 33.69 -100.71 -20.52
N VAL A 269 32.64 -100.74 -21.33
CA VAL A 269 32.03 -99.55 -21.93
C VAL A 269 30.68 -99.32 -21.27
N LEU A 270 30.34 -98.06 -20.98
CA LEU A 270 29.02 -97.67 -20.49
C LEU A 270 27.98 -97.83 -21.62
N PRO A 271 26.96 -98.69 -21.46
CA PRO A 271 26.05 -99.03 -22.57
C PRO A 271 25.31 -97.83 -23.17
N TYR A 272 24.90 -96.88 -22.32
CA TYR A 272 24.12 -95.70 -22.74
C TYR A 272 24.97 -94.58 -23.37
N CYS A 273 26.30 -94.65 -23.28
CA CYS A 273 27.23 -93.68 -23.89
C CYS A 273 28.00 -94.28 -25.07
N TRP A 274 27.66 -95.49 -25.53
CA TRP A 274 28.42 -96.17 -26.58
C TRP A 274 28.13 -95.59 -27.97
N LYS A 275 29.19 -95.05 -28.61
CA LYS A 275 29.14 -94.40 -29.93
C LYS A 275 29.84 -95.22 -31.03
N GLY A 276 29.84 -96.54 -30.90
CA GLY A 276 30.47 -97.48 -31.84
C GLY A 276 31.94 -97.81 -31.54
N MET A 277 32.56 -98.60 -32.42
CA MET A 277 33.96 -99.05 -32.28
C MET A 277 34.96 -97.94 -32.63
N THR A 278 36.09 -97.90 -31.91
CA THR A 278 37.18 -96.97 -32.20
C THR A 278 37.82 -97.25 -33.57
N PRO A 279 38.41 -96.24 -34.24
CA PRO A 279 39.11 -96.46 -35.51
C PRO A 279 40.22 -97.51 -35.38
N GLU A 280 40.92 -97.54 -34.24
CA GLU A 280 41.93 -98.55 -33.91
C GLU A 280 41.34 -99.97 -33.86
N GLN A 281 40.20 -100.16 -33.18
CA GLN A 281 39.51 -101.46 -33.15
C GLN A 281 39.05 -101.90 -34.55
N ARG A 282 38.49 -100.98 -35.34
CA ARG A 282 38.06 -101.28 -36.72
C ARG A 282 39.24 -101.67 -37.61
N THR A 283 40.38 -100.99 -37.48
CA THR A 283 41.59 -101.35 -38.24
C THR A 283 42.17 -102.69 -37.79
N ALA A 284 42.14 -103.01 -36.50
CA ALA A 284 42.53 -104.32 -36.00
C ALA A 284 41.64 -105.45 -36.57
N ILE A 285 40.31 -105.25 -36.59
CA ILE A 285 39.38 -106.21 -37.19
C ILE A 285 39.67 -106.41 -38.68
N ARG A 286 39.90 -105.32 -39.44
CA ARG A 286 40.25 -105.41 -40.86
C ARG A 286 41.53 -106.22 -41.10
N LYS A 287 42.57 -106.00 -40.28
CA LYS A 287 43.81 -106.79 -40.33
C LYS A 287 43.55 -108.28 -40.07
N VAL A 288 42.73 -108.61 -39.06
CA VAL A 288 42.36 -110.01 -38.77
C VAL A 288 41.59 -110.63 -39.94
N GLN A 289 40.65 -109.90 -40.55
CA GLN A 289 39.91 -110.36 -41.72
C GLN A 289 40.83 -110.60 -42.94
N GLU A 290 41.84 -109.76 -43.14
CA GLU A 290 42.86 -109.97 -44.16
C GLU A 290 43.64 -111.27 -43.94
N VAL A 291 44.08 -111.52 -42.70
CA VAL A 291 44.75 -112.77 -42.34
C VAL A 291 43.83 -113.98 -42.59
N GLN A 292 42.56 -113.91 -42.17
CA GLN A 292 41.59 -114.99 -42.41
C GLN A 292 41.36 -115.27 -43.90
N ARG A 293 41.34 -114.23 -44.75
CA ARG A 293 41.25 -114.41 -46.20
C ARG A 293 42.45 -115.18 -46.74
N HIS A 294 43.65 -114.78 -46.34
CA HIS A 294 44.89 -115.46 -46.75
C HIS A 294 44.94 -116.92 -46.24
N GLU A 295 44.55 -117.19 -44.99
CA GLU A 295 44.47 -118.56 -44.46
C GLU A 295 43.48 -119.42 -45.25
N LYS A 296 42.31 -118.87 -45.58
CA LYS A 296 41.28 -119.59 -46.34
C LYS A 296 41.69 -119.83 -47.79
N GLU A 297 42.39 -118.90 -48.41
CA GLU A 297 43.01 -119.08 -49.73
C GLU A 297 44.07 -120.19 -49.71
N ALA A 298 44.93 -120.21 -48.68
CA ALA A 298 45.92 -121.27 -48.50
C ALA A 298 45.26 -122.64 -48.30
N GLN A 299 44.18 -122.72 -47.51
CA GLN A 299 43.41 -123.95 -47.34
C GLN A 299 42.83 -124.45 -48.68
N ARG A 300 42.25 -123.57 -49.49
CA ARG A 300 41.75 -123.93 -50.84
C ARG A 300 42.85 -124.46 -51.74
N GLN A 301 44.06 -123.88 -51.70
CA GLN A 301 45.19 -124.37 -52.48
C GLN A 301 45.63 -125.77 -52.02
N VAL A 302 45.61 -126.05 -50.72
CA VAL A 302 45.90 -127.39 -50.18
C VAL A 302 44.83 -128.40 -50.61
N GLU A 303 43.54 -128.04 -50.53
CA GLU A 303 42.43 -128.88 -51.00
C GLU A 303 42.56 -129.18 -52.50
N GLN A 304 42.78 -128.16 -53.34
CA GLN A 304 43.02 -128.36 -54.77
C GLN A 304 44.21 -129.27 -55.06
N ALA A 305 45.31 -129.13 -54.31
CA ALA A 305 46.47 -130.01 -54.46
C ALA A 305 46.17 -131.46 -54.04
N LEU A 306 45.29 -131.67 -53.06
CA LEU A 306 44.81 -133.00 -52.68
C LEU A 306 43.88 -133.58 -53.77
N ASP A 307 42.95 -132.80 -54.29
CA ASP A 307 42.04 -133.23 -55.36
C ASP A 307 42.82 -133.65 -56.61
N VAL A 308 43.82 -132.87 -57.03
CA VAL A 308 44.73 -133.23 -58.14
C VAL A 308 45.48 -134.54 -57.85
N LYS A 309 45.90 -134.79 -56.60
CA LYS A 309 46.52 -136.08 -56.23
C LYS A 309 45.53 -137.23 -56.36
N TRP A 310 44.29 -137.05 -55.93
CA TRP A 310 43.22 -138.05 -56.07
C TRP A 310 42.88 -138.31 -57.54
N GLU A 311 42.79 -137.27 -58.37
CA GLU A 311 42.55 -137.40 -59.82
C GLU A 311 43.69 -138.16 -60.51
N ASN A 312 44.95 -137.85 -60.19
CA ASN A 312 46.10 -138.59 -60.72
C ASN A 312 46.09 -140.05 -60.27
N GLN A 313 45.75 -140.32 -59.00
CA GLN A 313 45.61 -141.70 -58.52
C GLN A 313 44.49 -142.44 -59.25
N ALA A 314 43.35 -141.78 -59.51
CA ALA A 314 42.25 -142.33 -60.29
C ALA A 314 42.68 -142.63 -61.74
N LEU A 315 43.40 -141.71 -62.39
CA LEU A 315 43.95 -141.92 -63.74
C LEU A 315 44.90 -143.12 -63.80
N HIS A 316 45.84 -143.22 -62.85
CA HIS A 316 46.74 -144.37 -62.77
C HIS A 316 45.98 -145.68 -62.53
N SER A 317 44.95 -145.66 -61.68
CA SER A 317 44.10 -146.84 -61.46
C SER A 317 43.29 -147.23 -62.71
N ALA A 318 42.81 -146.25 -63.48
CA ALA A 318 42.09 -146.48 -64.72
C ALA A 318 43.00 -147.03 -65.83
N GLN A 319 44.25 -146.53 -65.92
CA GLN A 319 45.28 -147.09 -66.81
C GLN A 319 45.57 -148.55 -66.47
N ALA A 320 45.80 -148.87 -65.20
CA ALA A 320 46.02 -150.25 -64.76
C ALA A 320 44.80 -151.16 -65.05
N ALA A 321 43.58 -150.65 -64.91
CA ALA A 321 42.37 -151.40 -65.24
C ALA A 321 42.25 -151.68 -66.75
N MET A 322 42.61 -150.71 -67.60
CA MET A 322 42.63 -150.91 -69.06
C MET A 322 43.69 -151.95 -69.47
N GLU A 323 44.88 -151.91 -68.88
CA GLU A 323 45.92 -152.92 -69.11
C GLU A 323 45.46 -154.33 -68.71
N LEU A 324 44.73 -154.45 -67.58
CA LEU A 324 44.13 -155.73 -67.17
C LEU A 324 43.03 -156.19 -68.14
N GLU A 325 42.16 -155.29 -68.62
CA GLU A 325 41.15 -155.62 -69.63
C GLU A 325 41.79 -156.10 -70.94
N GLU A 326 42.90 -155.50 -71.37
CA GLU A 326 43.63 -155.93 -72.57
C GLU A 326 44.19 -157.35 -72.39
N GLN A 327 44.80 -157.63 -71.23
CA GLN A 327 45.26 -158.99 -70.89
C GLN A 327 44.12 -160.01 -70.88
N GLU A 328 42.96 -159.65 -70.30
CA GLU A 328 41.77 -160.52 -70.33
C GLU A 328 41.27 -160.77 -71.76
N ARG A 329 41.28 -159.75 -72.62
CA ARG A 329 40.87 -159.90 -74.03
C ARG A 329 41.81 -160.81 -74.81
N GLU A 330 43.12 -160.71 -74.59
CA GLU A 330 44.11 -161.59 -75.19
C GLU A 330 43.88 -163.05 -74.76
N LEU A 331 43.74 -163.30 -73.46
CA LEU A 331 43.42 -164.63 -72.92
C LEU A 331 42.09 -165.17 -73.46
N CYS A 332 41.05 -164.34 -73.53
CA CYS A 332 39.76 -164.72 -74.11
C CYS A 332 39.88 -165.07 -75.61
N ALA A 333 40.73 -164.36 -76.36
CA ALA A 333 40.97 -164.67 -77.76
C ALA A 333 41.70 -166.01 -77.94
N GLU A 334 42.68 -166.32 -77.08
CA GLU A 334 43.33 -167.63 -77.05
C GLU A 334 42.34 -168.75 -76.72
N PHE A 335 41.50 -168.58 -75.69
CA PHE A 335 40.45 -169.56 -75.37
C PHE A 335 39.46 -169.74 -76.52
N ARG A 336 39.05 -168.67 -77.21
CA ARG A 336 38.18 -168.77 -78.40
C ARG A 336 38.83 -169.51 -79.55
N ARG A 337 40.14 -169.31 -79.80
CA ARG A 337 40.89 -170.08 -80.80
C ARG A 337 40.93 -171.57 -80.44
N GLY A 338 41.19 -171.90 -79.18
CA GLY A 338 41.16 -173.27 -78.67
C GLY A 338 39.78 -173.93 -78.73
N LEU A 339 38.71 -173.20 -78.41
CA LEU A 339 37.33 -173.69 -78.56
C LEU A 339 36.92 -173.86 -80.03
N GLY A 340 37.41 -172.98 -80.91
CA GLY A 340 37.15 -173.08 -82.35
C GLY A 340 37.72 -174.35 -82.97
N SER A 341 38.95 -174.74 -82.62
CA SER A 341 39.55 -176.00 -83.08
C SER A 341 38.83 -177.23 -82.52
N PHE A 342 38.39 -177.18 -81.25
CA PHE A 342 37.61 -178.27 -80.64
C PHE A 342 36.23 -178.45 -81.29
N ASN A 343 35.52 -177.36 -81.56
CA ASN A 343 34.21 -177.42 -82.24
C ASN A 343 34.31 -177.94 -83.68
N GLN A 344 35.40 -177.65 -84.40
CA GLN A 344 35.63 -178.23 -85.73
C GLN A 344 35.79 -179.74 -85.68
N GLN A 345 36.50 -180.28 -84.68
CA GLN A 345 36.62 -181.73 -84.48
C GLN A 345 35.25 -182.36 -84.19
N LEU A 346 34.48 -181.77 -83.27
CA LEU A 346 33.14 -182.24 -82.93
C LEU A 346 32.18 -182.25 -84.14
N ALA A 347 32.26 -181.23 -85.00
CA ALA A 347 31.44 -181.13 -86.21
C ALA A 347 31.79 -182.21 -87.25
N MET A 348 33.08 -182.57 -87.38
CA MET A 348 33.49 -183.68 -88.24
C MET A 348 32.95 -185.02 -87.74
N GLU A 349 33.01 -185.27 -86.41
CA GLU A 349 32.48 -186.49 -85.79
C GLU A 349 30.96 -186.62 -85.98
N GLN A 350 30.20 -185.54 -85.77
CA GLN A 350 28.74 -185.54 -85.99
C GLN A 350 28.37 -185.81 -87.45
N LYS A 351 29.11 -185.22 -88.40
CA LYS A 351 28.86 -185.43 -89.84
C LYS A 351 29.14 -186.89 -90.24
N ALA A 352 30.16 -187.51 -89.66
CA ALA A 352 30.45 -188.93 -89.85
C ALA A 352 29.32 -189.83 -89.31
N GLN A 353 28.77 -189.53 -88.13
CA GLN A 353 27.63 -190.25 -87.57
C GLN A 353 26.35 -190.12 -88.41
N GLN A 354 26.01 -188.92 -88.90
CA GLN A 354 24.84 -188.72 -89.75
C GLN A 354 24.92 -189.51 -91.07
N ASN A 355 26.12 -189.57 -91.68
CA ASN A 355 26.34 -190.36 -92.88
C ASN A 355 26.14 -191.87 -92.64
N TYR A 356 26.52 -192.38 -91.48
CA TYR A 356 26.31 -193.77 -91.08
C TYR A 356 24.81 -194.10 -90.93
N LEU A 357 24.04 -193.23 -90.24
CA LEU A 357 22.60 -193.43 -90.03
C LEU A 357 21.82 -193.46 -91.36
N ASN A 358 22.11 -192.52 -92.27
CA ASN A 358 21.35 -192.36 -93.51
C ASN A 358 21.60 -193.46 -94.55
N SER A 359 22.78 -194.08 -94.55
CA SER A 359 23.14 -195.08 -95.57
C SER A 359 22.78 -196.51 -95.18
N ILE A 360 22.84 -196.86 -93.89
CA ILE A 360 22.74 -198.25 -93.42
C ILE A 360 21.40 -198.55 -92.74
N ILE A 361 20.81 -197.59 -92.00
CA ILE A 361 19.63 -197.84 -91.15
C ILE A 361 18.32 -197.45 -91.84
N TYR A 362 18.32 -196.40 -92.66
CA TYR A 362 17.08 -195.84 -93.24
C TYR A 362 16.69 -196.38 -94.63
N THR A 363 17.27 -197.49 -95.08
CA THR A 363 16.98 -198.12 -96.38
C THR A 363 16.36 -199.51 -96.19
N ASN A 364 15.02 -199.56 -96.17
CA ASN A 364 14.27 -200.82 -96.05
C ASN A 364 14.07 -201.48 -97.43
N GLN A 365 14.55 -202.71 -97.60
CA GLN A 365 14.21 -203.56 -98.75
C GLN A 365 13.06 -204.53 -98.39
N PRO A 366 12.06 -204.73 -99.28
CA PRO A 366 10.94 -205.63 -99.00
C PRO A 366 11.41 -207.09 -98.87
N THR A 367 10.95 -207.76 -97.81
CA THR A 367 11.32 -209.16 -97.49
C THR A 367 10.51 -210.14 -98.36
N THR A 368 11.12 -211.27 -98.73
CA THR A 368 10.57 -212.28 -99.66
C THR A 368 9.17 -212.81 -99.30
N GLN A 369 8.75 -212.74 -98.03
CA GLN A 369 7.38 -213.05 -97.58
C GLN A 369 6.30 -212.11 -98.16
N TYR A 370 6.65 -210.89 -98.56
CA TYR A 370 5.74 -209.89 -99.13
C TYR A 370 5.18 -210.33 -100.49
N HIS A 371 5.97 -211.05 -101.30
CA HIS A 371 5.56 -211.44 -102.65
C HIS A 371 4.68 -212.70 -102.70
N LEU A 372 4.66 -213.50 -101.63
CA LEU A 372 3.86 -214.74 -101.54
C LEU A 372 2.39 -214.48 -101.16
N GLN A 373 2.00 -213.22 -100.92
CA GLN A 373 0.64 -212.84 -100.47
C GLN A 373 -0.37 -212.62 -101.62
N PHE A 374 0.06 -212.60 -102.88
CA PHE A 374 -0.81 -212.25 -104.01
C PHE A 374 -1.19 -213.47 -104.87
N ASN A 375 -2.48 -213.56 -105.22
CA ASN A 375 -3.11 -214.55 -106.12
C ASN A 375 -3.24 -216.00 -105.62
N THR A 376 -3.48 -216.20 -104.33
CA THR A 376 -3.76 -217.51 -103.69
C THR A 376 -5.25 -217.92 -103.68
N SER A 377 -6.16 -217.18 -104.33
CA SER A 377 -7.57 -217.56 -104.46
C SER A 377 -8.17 -217.24 -105.84
N SER A 378 -8.97 -218.14 -106.39
CA SER A 378 -9.57 -218.05 -107.73
C SER A 378 -10.90 -217.28 -107.78
N ARG A 379 -10.96 -216.09 -107.18
CA ARG A 379 -12.15 -215.23 -107.22
C ARG A 379 -11.87 -213.91 -107.89
#